data_AF-A0A2X0I6L3-F1
#
_entry.id   AF-A0A2X0I6L3-F1
#
_cell.length_a   1.000
_cell.length_b   1.000
_cell.length_c   1.000
_cell.angle_alpha   90.00
_cell.angle_beta   90.00
_cell.angle_gamma   90.00
#
_symmetry.space_group_name_H-M   'P 1'
#
loop_
_entity.id
_entity.type
_entity.pdbx_description
1 polymer ?
#
loop_
_entity_poly.entity_id
_entity_poly.type
_entity_poly.pdbx_seq_one_letter_code
_entity_poly.pdbx_strand_id
1 'polypeptide(L)' 'MCIRIRVAEIAPHAVVWDPLEVLVLVGAGTDPASARELIAAVLTDLGARRTWSGFRCFCGEPVVLPTELAAHADSG' A
#
# COMPACT_ATOMS: atom_id res chain seq x y z
N MET A 1 11.99 7.48 -8.45
CA MET A 1 11.74 6.68 -7.24
C MET A 1 10.27 6.28 -7.24
N CYS A 2 9.96 5.02 -6.91
CA CYS A 2 8.60 4.48 -6.89
C CYS A 2 8.01 4.58 -5.48
N ILE A 3 6.68 4.69 -5.36
CA ILE A 3 5.98 4.60 -4.08
C ILE A 3 6.21 3.22 -3.50
N ARG A 4 6.69 3.18 -2.24
CA ARG A 4 6.87 1.95 -1.48
C ARG A 4 5.78 1.84 -0.41
N ILE A 5 5.58 0.62 0.09
CA ILE A 5 4.64 0.34 1.17
C ILE A 5 5.39 -0.48 2.22
N ARG A 6 5.23 -0.14 3.49
CA ARG A 6 5.87 -0.83 4.62
C ARG A 6 4.91 -0.93 5.80
N VAL A 7 4.88 -2.08 6.46
CA VAL A 7 4.25 -2.23 7.77
C VAL A 7 5.21 -1.68 8.84
N ALA A 8 4.72 -0.84 9.74
CA ALA A 8 5.51 -0.17 10.76
C ALA A 8 4.78 -0.14 12.11
N GLU A 9 5.56 -0.03 13.19
CA GLU A 9 5.06 0.15 14.56
C GLU A 9 4.56 1.60 14.78
N ILE A 10 3.49 1.95 14.06
CA ILE A 10 2.73 3.19 14.24
C ILE A 10 1.35 2.86 14.81
N ALA A 11 0.50 3.87 15.01
CA ALA A 11 -0.85 3.68 15.55
C ALA A 11 -1.62 2.56 14.79
N PRO A 12 -2.29 1.64 15.51
CA PRO A 12 -3.11 0.61 14.88
C PRO A 12 -4.17 1.24 13.97
N HIS A 13 -4.46 0.60 12.84
CA HIS A 13 -5.40 1.09 11.83
C HIS A 13 -5.01 2.40 11.12
N ALA A 14 -3.76 2.87 11.29
CA ALA A 14 -3.26 4.03 10.56
C ALA A 14 -2.62 3.62 9.23
N VAL A 15 -2.90 4.40 8.18
CA VAL A 15 -2.12 4.40 6.94
C VAL A 15 -1.66 5.84 6.69
N VAL A 16 -0.36 6.04 6.61
CA VAL A 16 0.27 7.37 6.54
C VAL A 16 1.16 7.47 5.31
N TRP A 17 1.08 8.59 4.61
CA TRP A 17 2.01 8.92 3.54
C TRP A 17 3.21 9.71 4.09
N ASP A 18 4.41 9.20 3.83
CA ASP A 18 5.68 9.89 4.07
C ASP A 18 6.24 10.41 2.73
N PRO A 19 6.17 11.73 2.45
CA PRO A 19 6.66 12.30 1.21
C PRO A 19 8.19 12.37 1.13
N LEU A 20 8.89 12.33 2.26
CA LEU A 20 10.37 12.40 2.30
C LEU A 20 10.97 11.07 1.87
N GLU A 21 10.39 9.96 2.33
CA GLU A 21 10.82 8.61 1.96
C GLU A 21 10.08 8.03 0.74
N VAL A 22 9.04 8.72 0.25
CA VAL A 22 8.14 8.25 -0.82
C VAL A 22 7.52 6.90 -0.43
N LEU A 23 6.98 6.84 0.79
CA LEU A 23 6.61 5.62 1.49
C LEU A 23 5.20 5.71 2.10
N VAL A 24 4.38 4.68 1.90
CA VAL A 24 3.13 4.46 2.63
C VAL A 24 3.43 3.56 3.84
N LEU A 25 3.24 4.09 5.04
CA LEU A 25 3.38 3.38 6.30
C LEU A 25 2.03 2.82 6.73
N VAL A 26 1.99 1.54 7.07
CA VAL A 26 0.79 0.84 7.53
C VAL A 26 1.02 0.40 8.97
N GLY A 27 0.12 0.75 9.88
CA GLY A 27 0.22 0.35 11.29
C GLY A 27 0.19 -1.16 11.44
N ALA A 28 1.14 -1.70 12.20
CA ALA A 28 1.16 -3.10 12.61
C ALA A 28 -0.16 -3.49 13.29
N GLY A 29 -0.67 -4.69 12.99
CA GLY A 29 -1.95 -5.17 13.50
C GLY A 29 -3.20 -4.64 12.76
N THR A 30 -3.03 -3.79 11.74
CA THR A 30 -4.15 -3.41 10.87
C THR A 30 -4.62 -4.64 10.08
N ASP A 31 -5.93 -4.90 10.10
CA ASP A 31 -6.56 -5.94 9.28
C ASP A 31 -6.15 -5.80 7.79
N PRO A 32 -5.66 -6.86 7.11
CA PRO A 32 -5.17 -6.76 5.74
C PRO A 32 -6.17 -6.23 4.72
N ALA A 33 -7.47 -6.54 4.86
CA ALA A 33 -8.48 -6.02 3.94
C ALA A 33 -8.63 -4.51 4.11
N SER A 34 -8.77 -4.05 5.34
CA SER A 34 -8.83 -2.63 5.71
C SER A 34 -7.57 -1.88 5.29
N ALA A 35 -6.39 -2.46 5.52
CA ALA A 35 -5.10 -1.89 5.09
C ALA A 35 -5.06 -1.69 3.57
N ARG A 36 -5.48 -2.69 2.78
CA ARG A 36 -5.52 -2.58 1.31
C ARG A 36 -6.45 -1.47 0.84
N GLU A 37 -7.62 -1.32 1.45
CA GLU A 37 -8.56 -0.25 1.11
C GLU A 37 -7.98 1.13 1.40
N LEU A 38 -7.39 1.32 2.59
CA LEU A 38 -6.76 2.57 2.98
C LEU A 38 -5.54 2.90 2.11
N ILE A 39 -4.70 1.92 1.81
CA ILE A 39 -3.59 2.07 0.86
C ILE A 39 -4.12 2.49 -0.52
N ALA A 40 -5.16 1.85 -1.03
CA ALA A 40 -5.73 2.18 -2.34
C ALA A 40 -6.28 3.62 -2.37
N ALA A 41 -6.88 4.09 -1.27
CA ALA A 41 -7.33 5.47 -1.13
C ALA A 41 -6.14 6.45 -1.17
N VAL A 42 -5.09 6.20 -0.38
CA VAL A 42 -3.87 7.01 -0.39
C VAL A 42 -3.21 7.03 -1.76
N LEU A 43 -3.04 5.88 -2.41
CA LEU A 43 -2.46 5.80 -3.75
C LEU A 43 -3.29 6.57 -4.79
N THR A 44 -4.62 6.55 -4.65
CA THR A 44 -5.53 7.31 -5.53
C THR A 44 -5.37 8.81 -5.31
N ASP A 45 -5.30 9.26 -4.06
CA ASP A 45 -5.09 10.68 -3.69
C ASP A 45 -3.73 11.20 -4.19
N LEU A 46 -2.70 10.36 -4.10
CA LEU A 46 -1.38 10.63 -4.65
C LEU A 46 -1.34 10.61 -6.18
N GLY A 47 -2.43 10.25 -6.87
CA GLY A 47 -2.52 10.20 -8.34
C GLY A 47 -1.89 8.97 -8.98
N ALA A 48 -1.60 7.91 -8.22
CA ALA A 48 -1.09 6.66 -8.77
C ALA A 48 -2.11 6.03 -9.73
N ARG A 49 -1.61 5.45 -10.83
CA ARG A 49 -2.48 4.89 -11.86
C ARG A 49 -3.01 3.53 -11.44
N ARG A 50 -4.32 3.42 -11.25
CA ARG A 50 -4.99 2.13 -11.04
C ARG A 50 -5.09 1.35 -12.35
N THR A 51 -4.78 0.06 -12.30
CA THR A 51 -4.92 -0.91 -13.39
C THR A 51 -5.80 -2.09 -12.92
N TRP A 52 -6.09 -3.02 -13.82
CA TRP A 52 -6.81 -4.25 -13.48
C TRP A 52 -6.05 -5.14 -12.48
N SER A 53 -4.71 -5.02 -12.44
CA SER A 53 -3.81 -5.85 -11.63
C SER A 53 -3.27 -5.12 -10.39
N GLY A 54 -3.80 -3.94 -10.03
CA GLY A 54 -3.32 -3.15 -8.88
C GLY A 54 -3.01 -1.69 -9.23
N PHE A 55 -1.95 -1.13 -8.64
CA PHE A 55 -1.53 0.25 -8.88
C PHE A 55 -0.16 0.29 -9.54
N ARG A 56 0.07 1.30 -10.39
CA ARG A 56 1.37 1.65 -10.94
C ARG A 56 1.75 3.05 -10.51
N CYS A 57 3.01 3.22 -10.16
CA CYS A 57 3.59 4.52 -9.89
C CYS A 57 3.71 5.35 -11.18
N PHE A 58 3.95 6.65 -11.03
CA PHE A 58 4.22 7.58 -12.11
C PHE A 58 5.36 7.15 -13.05
N CYS A 59 6.36 6.44 -12.54
CA CYS A 59 7.44 5.89 -13.36
C CYS A 59 7.04 4.64 -14.17
N GLY A 60 5.81 4.14 -14.01
CA GLY A 60 5.29 2.95 -14.67
C GLY A 60 5.53 1.64 -13.93
N GLU A 61 6.40 1.62 -12.92
CA GLU A 61 6.63 0.42 -12.08
C GLU A 61 5.39 0.07 -11.25
N PRO A 62 5.13 -1.24 -11.01
CA PRO A 62 4.04 -1.66 -10.14
C PRO A 62 4.32 -1.26 -8.68
N VAL A 63 3.30 -0.80 -7.99
CA VAL A 63 3.34 -0.66 -6.53
C VAL A 63 3.09 -2.03 -5.94
N VAL A 64 4.05 -2.52 -5.14
CA VAL A 64 4.02 -3.86 -4.56
C VAL A 64 3.54 -3.78 -3.11
N LEU A 65 2.56 -4.59 -2.76
CA LEU A 65 2.12 -4.75 -1.38
C LEU A 65 3.12 -5.63 -0.62
N PRO A 66 3.40 -5.34 0.66
CA PRO A 66 4.10 -6.26 1.55
C PRO A 66 3.37 -7.60 1.61
N THR A 67 4.12 -8.71 1.73
CA THR A 67 3.56 -10.07 1.74
C THR A 67 2.54 -10.27 2.86
N GLU A 68 2.72 -9.57 3.98
CA GLU A 68 1.82 -9.58 5.13
C GLU A 68 0.44 -9.00 4.82
N LEU A 69 0.36 -8.16 3.77
CA LEU A 69 -0.88 -7.51 3.30
C LEU A 69 -1.40 -8.09 1.98
N ALA A 70 -0.56 -8.87 1.28
CA ALA A 70 -0.99 -9.65 0.13
C ALA A 70 -2.11 -10.59 0.58
N ALA A 71 -3.17 -10.71 -0.23
CA ALA A 71 -4.14 -11.77 0.01
C ALA A 71 -3.36 -13.08 0.02
N HIS A 72 -3.65 -13.97 0.99
CA HIS A 72 -3.28 -15.37 0.79
C HIS A 72 -3.96 -15.74 -0.52
N ALA A 73 -3.18 -15.89 -1.59
CA ALA A 73 -3.67 -16.52 -2.78
C ALA A 73 -4.02 -17.93 -2.32
N ASP A 74 -5.32 -18.17 -2.09
CA ASP A 74 -5.82 -19.51 -1.90
C ASP A 74 -5.24 -20.34 -3.03
N SER A 75 -4.38 -21.29 -2.64
CA SER A 75 -3.94 -22.35 -3.52
C SER A 75 -5.17 -23.25 -3.71
N GLY A 76 -5.86 -23.05 -4.82
CA GLY A 76 -7.03 -23.82 -5.27
C GLY A 76 -6.93 -24.09 -6.75
#